data_AF-A0A819Q4U8-F1
#
_entry.id   AF-A0A819Q4U8-F1
#
_cell.length_a   1.000
_cell.length_b   1.000
_cell.length_c   1.000
_cell.angle_alpha   90.00
_cell.angle_beta   90.00
_cell.angle_gamma   90.00
#
_symmetry.space_group_name_H-M   'P 1'
#
loop_
_entity.id
_entity.type
_entity.pdbx_description
1 polymer ?
#
loop_
_entity_poly.entity_id
_entity_poly.type
_entity_poly.pdbx_seq_one_letter_code
_entity_poly.pdbx_strand_id
1 'polypeptide(L)'
;MVPKDLDYLSCDMDSHDLWVFRSILQAGYRPRVITTEFNSNYAITDALTLIDPTMLRESMHLANFQFTFQQCAWGASAAALRMVAEAHGYTMVGRVAVLDLIWVRNDLLRKECFDVPAFEWFFHDAPIGQLHHHAQSSPNVLSQIVDYETFIQTGGNITA
;
A
#
# COMPACT_ATOMS: atom_id res chain seq x y z
N MET A 1 17.67 8.05 18.08
CA MET A 1 16.35 7.41 17.92
C MET A 1 15.48 8.30 17.05
N VAL A 2 14.57 7.73 16.27
CA VAL A 2 13.62 8.49 15.43
C VAL A 2 12.38 8.86 16.27
N PRO A 3 11.89 10.12 16.25
CA PRO A 3 10.69 10.52 16.99
C PRO A 3 9.44 9.77 16.55
N LYS A 4 8.52 9.51 17.49
CA LYS A 4 7.22 8.87 17.20
C LYS A 4 6.24 9.84 16.52
N ASP A 5 6.24 11.11 16.91
CA ASP A 5 5.48 12.16 16.25
C ASP A 5 6.32 12.82 15.15
N LEU A 6 6.58 12.08 14.07
CA LEU A 6 7.23 12.66 12.90
C LEU A 6 6.27 13.54 12.10
N ASP A 7 6.81 14.51 11.35
CA ASP A 7 5.98 15.35 10.51
C ASP A 7 5.62 14.64 9.19
N TYR A 8 6.55 13.91 8.59
CA TYR A 8 6.37 13.32 7.27
C TYR A 8 7.01 11.94 7.15
N LEU A 9 6.30 11.02 6.50
CA LEU A 9 6.76 9.68 6.11
C LEU A 9 6.51 9.49 4.62
N SER A 10 7.52 9.04 3.88
CA SER A 10 7.34 8.51 2.52
C SER A 10 7.60 7.01 2.53
N CYS A 11 6.71 6.24 1.92
CA CYS A 11 6.82 4.81 1.73
C CYS A 11 6.81 4.51 0.22
N ASP A 12 7.98 4.19 -0.29
CA ASP A 12 8.24 3.86 -1.69
C ASP A 12 9.46 2.92 -1.72
N MET A 13 9.20 1.63 -1.90
CA MET A 13 10.20 0.56 -1.97
C MET A 13 9.94 -0.39 -3.14
N ASP A 14 8.91 -0.11 -3.94
CA ASP A 14 8.45 -0.92 -5.08
C ASP A 14 8.18 -2.42 -4.78
N SER A 15 7.94 -2.80 -3.53
CA SER A 15 7.91 -4.20 -3.11
C SER A 15 6.90 -4.49 -1.99
N HIS A 16 7.36 -4.49 -0.75
CA HIS A 16 6.59 -4.89 0.43
C HIS A 16 6.03 -3.67 1.18
N ASP A 17 5.66 -2.64 0.42
CA ASP A 17 5.24 -1.31 0.89
C ASP A 17 4.16 -1.38 1.95
N LEU A 18 3.13 -2.19 1.71
CA LEU A 18 2.02 -2.36 2.63
C LEU A 18 2.47 -2.87 4.00
N TRP A 19 3.37 -3.87 4.04
CA TRP A 19 3.79 -4.51 5.28
C TRP A 19 4.69 -3.61 6.11
N VAL A 20 5.65 -2.95 5.46
CA VAL A 20 6.52 -1.98 6.13
C VAL A 20 5.70 -0.80 6.63
N PHE A 21 4.81 -0.25 5.80
CA PHE A 21 3.91 0.83 6.18
C PHE A 21 3.07 0.46 7.41
N ARG A 22 2.41 -0.71 7.37
CA ARG A 22 1.65 -1.26 8.50
C ARG A 22 2.51 -1.41 9.75
N SER A 23 3.71 -1.99 9.63
CA SER A 23 4.60 -2.19 10.78
C SER A 23 5.06 -0.88 11.40
N ILE A 24 5.34 0.16 10.61
CA ILE A 24 5.69 1.50 11.10
C ILE A 24 4.54 2.06 11.96
N LEU A 25 3.30 2.02 11.44
CA LEU A 25 2.15 2.54 12.17
C LEU A 25 1.84 1.71 13.43
N GLN A 26 1.94 0.38 13.34
CA GLN A 26 1.76 -0.52 14.49
C GLN A 26 2.82 -0.34 15.57
N ALA A 27 4.04 0.05 15.19
CA ALA A 27 5.10 0.41 16.13
C ALA A 27 4.85 1.75 16.84
N GLY A 28 3.72 2.42 16.59
CA GLY A 28 3.29 3.65 17.26
C GLY A 28 3.89 4.93 16.65
N TYR A 29 4.47 4.86 15.46
CA TYR A 29 4.82 6.07 14.72
C TYR A 29 3.55 6.76 14.20
N ARG A 30 3.48 8.08 14.35
CA ARG A 30 2.30 8.91 14.03
C ARG A 30 2.65 10.11 13.15
N PRO A 31 3.12 9.90 11.90
CA PRO A 31 3.33 10.98 10.93
C PRO A 31 2.16 11.97 10.86
N ARG A 32 2.42 13.26 10.62
CA ARG A 32 1.34 14.20 10.29
C ARG A 32 0.83 13.98 8.87
N VAL A 33 1.76 13.74 7.95
CA VAL A 33 1.52 13.48 6.53
C VAL A 33 2.26 12.22 6.12
N ILE A 34 1.63 11.41 5.27
CA ILE A 34 2.23 10.20 4.70
C ILE A 34 2.04 10.24 3.19
N THR A 35 3.08 9.89 2.44
CA THR A 35 2.94 9.45 1.05
C THR A 35 3.22 7.96 0.95
N THR A 36 2.40 7.27 0.18
CA THR A 36 2.63 5.88 -0.18
C THR A 36 2.58 5.76 -1.68
N GLU A 37 3.61 5.18 -2.28
CA GLU A 37 3.52 4.76 -3.67
C GLU A 37 2.48 3.63 -3.80
N PHE A 38 1.66 3.69 -4.84
CA PHE A 38 0.69 2.67 -5.18
C PHE A 38 0.85 2.24 -6.63
N ASN A 39 0.59 0.96 -6.87
CA ASN A 39 0.61 0.41 -8.21
C ASN A 39 -0.74 0.67 -8.89
N SER A 40 -0.76 1.66 -9.78
CA SER A 40 -1.92 2.06 -10.56
C SER A 40 -2.34 1.07 -11.66
N ASN A 41 -1.60 -0.02 -11.86
CA ASN A 41 -2.02 -1.13 -12.71
C ASN A 41 -3.12 -1.98 -12.05
N TYR A 42 -3.29 -1.92 -10.72
CA TYR A 42 -4.39 -2.57 -10.02
C TYR A 42 -5.65 -1.69 -10.03
N ALA A 43 -6.83 -2.30 -10.09
CA ALA A 43 -8.06 -1.53 -10.02
C ALA A 43 -8.26 -0.91 -8.62
N ILE A 44 -9.02 0.18 -8.54
CA ILE A 44 -9.28 0.88 -7.26
C ILE A 44 -10.03 0.01 -6.24
N THR A 45 -10.64 -1.09 -6.67
CA THR A 45 -11.39 -2.03 -5.83
C THR A 45 -10.54 -3.20 -5.35
N ASP A 46 -9.40 -3.47 -5.99
CA ASP A 46 -8.63 -4.67 -5.72
C ASP A 46 -7.66 -4.39 -4.57
N ALA A 47 -7.80 -5.06 -3.42
CA ALA A 47 -6.94 -4.86 -2.25
C ALA A 47 -5.62 -5.67 -2.36
N LEU A 48 -4.90 -5.58 -3.47
CA LEU A 48 -3.74 -6.43 -3.76
C LEU A 48 -2.42 -5.87 -3.22
N THR A 49 -1.53 -6.77 -2.79
CA THR A 49 -0.14 -6.47 -2.41
C THR A 49 0.74 -7.70 -2.65
N LEU A 50 2.06 -7.53 -2.68
CA LEU A 50 2.98 -8.66 -2.53
C LEU A 50 2.88 -9.27 -1.12
N ILE A 51 3.11 -10.57 -0.99
CA ILE A 51 3.11 -11.34 0.27
C ILE A 51 4.10 -10.78 1.29
N ASP A 52 3.77 -10.86 2.59
CA ASP A 52 4.72 -10.51 3.64
C ASP A 52 5.93 -11.45 3.57
N PRO A 53 7.16 -10.93 3.36
CA PRO A 53 8.34 -11.77 3.19
C PRO A 53 8.67 -12.57 4.46
N THR A 54 8.16 -12.16 5.63
CA THR A 54 8.31 -12.92 6.89
C THR A 54 7.46 -14.20 6.92
N MET A 55 6.46 -14.32 6.04
CA MET A 55 5.63 -15.52 5.91
C MET A 55 6.24 -16.58 5.00
N LEU A 56 7.27 -16.22 4.22
CA LEU A 56 8.02 -17.15 3.38
C LEU A 56 8.97 -17.97 4.27
N ARG A 57 8.56 -19.18 4.64
CA ARG A 57 9.37 -20.09 5.47
C ARG A 57 10.67 -20.48 4.75
N GLU A 58 11.81 -20.00 5.28
CA GLU A 58 13.19 -20.49 5.10
C GLU A 58 13.81 -20.62 3.69
N SER A 59 13.10 -20.40 2.57
CA SER A 59 13.70 -20.60 1.23
C SER A 59 14.30 -19.36 0.55
N MET A 60 14.07 -18.15 1.08
CA MET A 60 14.78 -16.96 0.60
C MET A 60 16.10 -16.80 1.36
N HIS A 61 17.16 -17.42 0.83
CA HIS A 61 18.50 -16.94 1.11
C HIS A 61 18.59 -15.48 0.64
N LEU A 62 18.39 -14.53 1.55
CA LEU A 62 18.51 -13.08 1.31
C LEU A 62 19.82 -12.73 0.57
N ALA A 63 20.86 -13.54 0.76
CA ALA A 63 22.16 -13.42 0.09
C ALA A 63 22.11 -13.55 -1.45
N ASN A 64 21.11 -14.24 -2.01
CA ASN A 64 20.98 -14.49 -3.46
C ASN A 64 19.69 -13.93 -4.05
N PHE A 65 18.89 -13.18 -3.29
CA PHE A 65 17.67 -12.58 -3.79
C PHE A 65 18.00 -11.43 -4.75
N GLN A 66 17.87 -11.69 -6.06
CA GLN A 66 17.86 -10.63 -7.06
C GLN A 66 16.45 -10.07 -7.15
N PHE A 67 16.27 -8.87 -6.61
CA PHE A 67 15.07 -8.08 -6.88
C PHE A 67 15.08 -7.73 -8.37
N THR A 68 14.15 -8.32 -9.13
CA THR A 68 13.92 -7.95 -10.53
C THR A 68 12.50 -7.45 -10.64
N PHE A 69 12.38 -6.19 -11.03
CA PHE A 69 11.10 -5.58 -11.41
C PHE A 69 10.59 -6.28 -12.66
N GLN A 70 9.82 -7.35 -12.48
CA GLN A 70 9.23 -8.06 -13.60
C GLN A 70 7.79 -7.56 -13.80
N GLN A 71 7.53 -7.00 -14.98
CA GLN A 71 6.18 -6.69 -15.45
C GLN A 71 5.46 -5.71 -14.50
N CYS A 72 4.21 -5.96 -14.11
CA CYS A 72 3.36 -4.98 -13.42
C CYS A 72 2.96 -5.37 -11.99
N ALA A 73 3.53 -6.42 -11.40
CA ALA A 73 3.09 -6.96 -10.10
C ALA A 73 4.05 -6.59 -8.96
N TRP A 74 4.16 -5.29 -8.68
CA TRP A 74 5.01 -4.71 -7.64
C TRP A 74 4.18 -3.85 -6.69
N GLY A 75 4.74 -3.55 -5.51
CA GLY A 75 4.11 -2.72 -4.48
C GLY A 75 2.71 -3.21 -4.05
N ALA A 76 1.85 -2.24 -3.76
CA ALA A 76 0.48 -2.46 -3.29
C ALA A 76 -0.53 -1.59 -4.06
N SER A 77 -1.79 -2.03 -4.07
CA SER A 77 -2.88 -1.26 -4.64
C SER A 77 -3.30 -0.10 -3.73
N ALA A 78 -4.00 0.86 -4.33
CA ALA A 78 -4.56 1.98 -3.57
C ALA A 78 -5.55 1.52 -2.49
N ALA A 79 -6.38 0.50 -2.79
CA ALA A 79 -7.33 -0.05 -1.83
C ALA A 79 -6.63 -0.70 -0.63
N ALA A 80 -5.57 -1.47 -0.86
CA ALA A 80 -4.85 -2.15 0.21
C ALA A 80 -4.17 -1.14 1.16
N LEU A 81 -3.56 -0.09 0.59
CA LEU A 81 -2.94 1.01 1.36
C LEU A 81 -3.99 1.82 2.14
N ARG A 82 -5.15 2.10 1.53
CA ARG A 82 -6.29 2.74 2.21
C ARG A 82 -6.71 1.98 3.45
N MET A 83 -6.86 0.65 3.36
CA MET A 83 -7.23 -0.17 4.51
C MET A 83 -6.26 -0.01 5.69
N VAL A 84 -4.95 0.00 5.42
CA VAL A 84 -3.93 0.23 6.46
C VAL A 84 -4.01 1.64 7.02
N ALA A 85 -4.05 2.66 6.17
CA ALA A 85 -4.06 4.06 6.59
C ALA A 85 -5.29 4.40 7.45
N GLU A 86 -6.49 4.02 7.00
CA GLU A 86 -7.75 4.31 7.69
C GLU A 86 -7.83 3.58 9.04
N ALA A 87 -7.38 2.32 9.11
CA ALA A 87 -7.31 1.57 10.36
C ALA A 87 -6.41 2.23 11.42
N HIS A 88 -5.48 3.09 11.01
CA HIS A 88 -4.55 3.79 11.89
C HIS A 88 -4.85 5.30 12.04
N GLY A 89 -6.04 5.75 11.62
CA GLY A 89 -6.51 7.11 11.85
C GLY A 89 -5.94 8.14 10.87
N TYR A 90 -5.81 7.76 9.61
CA TYR A 90 -5.48 8.66 8.50
C TYR A 90 -6.61 8.73 7.48
N THR A 91 -6.69 9.85 6.79
CA THR A 91 -7.61 10.08 5.67
C THR A 91 -6.81 10.46 4.44
N MET A 92 -7.17 9.92 3.27
CA MET A 92 -6.59 10.35 2.00
C MET A 92 -7.06 11.76 1.67
N VAL A 93 -6.13 12.64 1.31
CA VAL A 93 -6.45 14.04 0.94
C VAL A 93 -5.96 14.42 -0.45
N GLY A 94 -5.26 13.52 -1.13
CA GLY A 94 -4.74 13.78 -2.46
C GLY A 94 -4.05 12.57 -3.07
N ARG A 95 -3.79 12.70 -4.36
CA ARG A 95 -3.05 11.75 -5.19
C ARG A 95 -2.08 12.53 -6.06
N VAL A 96 -0.85 12.02 -6.22
CA VAL A 96 0.13 12.58 -7.16
C VAL A 96 0.17 11.68 -8.38
N ALA A 97 -0.55 12.09 -9.43
CA ALA A 97 -0.65 11.32 -10.67
C ALA A 97 -0.91 9.83 -10.38
N VAL A 98 -0.30 8.92 -11.11
CA VAL A 98 -0.55 7.47 -10.97
C VAL A 98 0.47 6.78 -10.05
N LEU A 99 1.12 7.54 -9.15
CA LEU A 99 2.26 7.08 -8.35
C LEU A 99 1.97 7.14 -6.85
N ASP A 100 1.63 8.30 -6.29
CA ASP A 100 1.53 8.45 -4.83
C ASP A 100 0.11 8.76 -4.34
N LEU A 101 -0.19 8.27 -3.15
CA LEU A 101 -1.35 8.64 -2.34
C LEU A 101 -0.88 9.50 -1.16
N ILE A 102 -1.63 10.55 -0.84
CA ILE A 102 -1.32 11.48 0.25
C ILE A 102 -2.33 11.27 1.37
N TRP A 103 -1.83 10.94 2.56
CA TRP A 103 -2.63 10.69 3.75
C TRP A 103 -2.31 11.74 4.82
N VAL A 104 -3.34 12.22 5.52
CA VAL A 104 -3.20 13.15 6.65
C VAL A 104 -3.82 12.54 7.89
N ARG A 105 -3.14 12.75 9.03
CA ARG A 105 -3.59 12.27 10.33
C ARG A 105 -4.91 12.94 10.73
N ASN A 106 -5.88 12.14 11.17
CA ASN A 106 -7.26 12.60 11.36
C ASN A 106 -7.42 13.72 12.39
N ASP A 107 -6.55 13.81 13.40
CA ASP A 107 -6.55 14.89 14.40
C ASP A 107 -6.18 16.26 13.82
N LEU A 108 -5.56 16.30 12.63
CA LEU A 108 -5.24 17.52 11.89
C LEU A 108 -6.37 17.94 10.95
N LEU A 109 -7.28 17.02 10.60
CA LEU A 109 -8.44 17.27 9.76
C LEU A 109 -9.64 17.66 10.62
N ARG A 110 -9.82 18.96 10.83
CA ARG A 110 -11.05 19.48 11.46
C ARG A 110 -12.19 19.39 10.45
N LYS A 111 -13.15 18.50 10.69
CA LYS A 111 -14.29 18.23 9.78
C LYS A 111 -15.14 19.46 9.49
N GLU A 112 -15.12 20.45 10.38
CA GLU A 112 -15.82 21.73 10.19
C GLU A 112 -15.09 22.67 9.23
N CYS A 113 -13.81 22.40 8.94
CA CYS A 113 -12.95 23.23 8.09
C CYS A 113 -12.64 22.60 6.74
N PHE A 114 -12.76 21.27 6.62
CA PHE A 114 -12.34 20.53 5.43
C PHE A 114 -13.44 19.59 4.97
N ASP A 115 -13.89 19.78 3.73
CA ASP A 115 -14.72 18.83 3.00
C ASP A 115 -13.80 17.95 2.15
N VAL A 116 -13.46 16.77 2.67
CA VAL A 116 -12.56 15.83 1.99
C VAL A 116 -13.41 14.87 1.15
N PRO A 117 -13.19 14.79 -0.18
CA PRO A 117 -13.93 13.87 -1.04
C PRO A 117 -13.79 12.40 -0.64
N ALA A 118 -14.74 11.58 -1.08
CA ALA A 118 -14.62 10.12 -0.96
C ALA A 118 -13.39 9.60 -1.72
N PHE A 119 -12.88 8.44 -1.32
CA PHE A 119 -11.66 7.85 -1.87
C PHE A 119 -11.70 7.73 -3.39
N GLU A 120 -12.80 7.25 -3.95
CA GLU A 120 -13.00 7.04 -5.39
C GLU A 120 -12.92 8.35 -6.18
N TRP A 121 -13.29 9.48 -5.55
CA TRP A 121 -13.21 10.78 -6.18
C TRP A 121 -11.77 11.13 -6.56
N PHE A 122 -10.75 10.69 -5.83
CA PHE A 122 -9.36 11.01 -6.18
C PHE A 122 -8.86 10.32 -7.45
N PHE A 123 -9.64 9.40 -8.03
CA PHE A 123 -9.25 8.61 -9.20
C PHE A 123 -10.17 8.83 -10.41
N HIS A 124 -11.17 9.73 -10.32
CA HIS A 124 -12.15 9.97 -11.39
C HIS A 124 -11.52 10.44 -12.71
N ASP A 125 -10.31 10.99 -12.66
CA ASP A 125 -9.56 11.60 -13.76
C ASP A 125 -8.37 10.75 -14.23
N ALA A 126 -8.19 9.54 -13.72
CA ALA A 126 -7.07 8.66 -14.06
C ALA A 126 -7.50 7.24 -14.46
N PRO A 127 -6.82 6.62 -15.44
CA PRO A 127 -7.14 5.27 -15.90
C PRO A 127 -6.57 4.20 -14.96
N ILE A 128 -6.98 4.19 -13.69
CA ILE A 128 -6.50 3.21 -12.71
C ILE A 128 -7.01 1.81 -13.07
N GLY A 129 -6.15 0.80 -12.95
CA GLY A 129 -6.43 -0.56 -13.40
C GLY A 129 -6.16 -0.78 -14.90
N GLN A 130 -5.87 0.28 -15.66
CA GLN A 130 -5.36 0.11 -17.02
C GLN A 130 -3.86 -0.18 -16.96
N LEU A 131 -3.47 -1.32 -17.53
CA LEU A 131 -2.07 -1.71 -17.65
C LEU A 131 -1.29 -0.66 -18.46
N HIS A 132 -0.30 -0.05 -17.82
CA HIS A 132 0.73 0.77 -18.45
C HIS A 132 2.11 0.11 -18.36
N HIS A 133 2.23 -0.97 -17.59
CA HIS A 133 3.32 -1.94 -17.65
C HIS A 133 2.87 -3.23 -18.33
N HIS A 134 3.83 -4.06 -18.75
CA HIS A 134 3.53 -5.39 -19.26
C HIS A 134 2.81 -6.23 -18.20
N ALA A 135 1.76 -6.94 -18.60
CA ALA A 135 1.04 -7.85 -17.72
C ALA A 135 1.98 -8.88 -17.07
N GLN A 136 1.78 -9.14 -15.77
CA GLN A 136 2.53 -10.19 -15.08
C GLN A 136 2.11 -11.57 -15.60
N SER A 137 3.08 -12.38 -16.04
CA SER A 137 2.86 -13.71 -16.61
C SER A 137 3.61 -14.81 -15.85
N SER A 138 4.49 -14.47 -14.92
CA SER A 138 5.25 -15.44 -14.12
C SER A 138 4.35 -16.07 -13.06
N PRO A 139 4.11 -17.40 -13.10
CA PRO A 139 3.32 -18.08 -12.07
C PRO A 139 3.89 -17.90 -10.66
N ASN A 140 5.22 -17.83 -10.56
CA ASN A 140 5.93 -17.63 -9.28
C ASN A 140 5.67 -16.26 -8.67
N VAL A 141 5.52 -15.21 -9.49
CA VAL A 141 5.20 -13.86 -8.99
C VAL A 141 3.72 -13.78 -8.67
N LEU A 142 2.87 -14.32 -9.53
CA LEU A 142 1.42 -14.35 -9.30
C LEU A 142 1.04 -15.08 -8.01
N SER A 143 1.74 -16.17 -7.67
CA SER A 143 1.54 -16.89 -6.40
C SER A 143 1.98 -16.10 -5.16
N GLN A 144 2.66 -14.97 -5.33
CA GLN A 144 3.07 -14.08 -4.24
C GLN A 144 2.16 -12.87 -4.10
N ILE A 145 1.15 -12.71 -4.96
CA ILE A 145 0.14 -11.67 -4.81
C ILE A 145 -0.87 -12.12 -3.76
N VAL A 146 -1.16 -11.24 -2.82
CA VAL A 146 -2.10 -11.45 -1.72
C VAL A 146 -3.22 -10.43 -1.84
N ASP A 147 -4.45 -10.92 -1.73
CA ASP A 147 -5.60 -10.08 -1.43
C ASP A 147 -5.59 -9.72 0.07
N TYR A 148 -5.29 -8.46 0.36
CA TYR A 148 -5.12 -7.96 1.71
C TYR A 148 -6.43 -7.94 2.50
N GLU A 149 -7.56 -7.76 1.83
CA GLU A 149 -8.87 -7.82 2.48
C GLU A 149 -9.15 -9.24 2.98
N THR A 150 -8.98 -10.23 2.11
CA THR A 150 -9.08 -11.66 2.46
C THR A 150 -8.08 -12.04 3.55
N PHE A 151 -6.84 -11.55 3.46
CA PHE A 151 -5.81 -11.77 4.49
C PHE A 151 -6.27 -11.30 5.87
N ILE A 152 -6.85 -10.09 5.97
CA ILE A 152 -7.34 -9.55 7.25
C ILE A 152 -8.56 -10.34 7.75
N GLN A 153 -9.52 -10.64 6.88
CA GLN A 153 -10.74 -11.36 7.24
C GLN A 153 -10.46 -12.78 7.76
N THR A 154 -9.41 -13.41 7.25
CA THR A 154 -9.04 -14.78 7.59
C THR A 154 -8.03 -14.89 8.73
N GLY A 155 -7.62 -13.75 9.32
CA GLY A 155 -6.62 -13.73 10.38
C GLY A 155 -5.20 -14.10 9.90
N GLY A 156 -4.89 -13.81 8.64
CA GLY A 156 -3.58 -14.03 8.04
C GLY A 156 -3.44 -15.32 7.25
N ASN A 157 -4.55 -15.95 6.85
CA ASN A 157 -4.50 -17.14 6.00
C ASN A 157 -4.37 -16.73 4.52
N ILE A 158 -3.15 -16.87 4.00
CA ILE A 158 -2.81 -16.57 2.60
C ILE A 158 -3.26 -17.62 1.58
N THR A 159 -3.87 -18.73 2.02
CA THR A 159 -4.40 -19.79 1.13
C THR A 159 -5.93 -19.88 1.14
N ALA A 160 -6.60 -18.92 1.77
CA ALA A 160 -8.04 -18.89 1.92
C ALA A 160 -8.77 -18.42 0.66
#